data_AF-A0AAW8VA45-F1
#
_entry.id   AF-A0AAW8VA45-F1
#
_cell.length_a   1.000
_cell.length_b   1.000
_cell.length_c   1.000
_cell.angle_alpha   90.00
_cell.angle_beta   90.00
_cell.angle_gamma   90.00
#
_symmetry.space_group_name_H-M   'P 1'
#
loop_
_entity.id
_entity.type
_entity.pdbx_description
1 polymer ?
#
loop_
_entity_poly.entity_id
_entity_poly.type
_entity_poly.pdbx_seq_one_letter_code
_entity_poly.pdbx_strand_id
1 'polypeptide(L)'
;MNLLNVFKSHVISSNLFSLFQVQLHQWKDNGDKKSQYIVFQNNGGTPIRDGLSSESYITISIIGSAQSGYSVATKANELIEFVKKNAITEFGYIENMGGVPTPIFTSDNRMTMQLQFRIVHDN
;
A
#
# COMPACT_ATOMS: atom_id res chain seq x y z
N MET A 1 0.43 4.87 -18.59
CA MET A 1 -0.51 4.66 -17.47
C MET A 1 0.19 4.98 -16.14
N ASN A 2 -0.47 5.60 -15.16
CA ASN A 2 0.15 5.84 -13.83
C ASN A 2 -0.20 4.67 -12.89
N LEU A 3 0.71 3.69 -12.79
CA LEU A 3 0.49 2.45 -12.02
C LEU A 3 0.23 2.69 -10.53
N LEU A 4 0.83 3.71 -9.93
CA LEU A 4 0.55 4.06 -8.53
C LEU A 4 -0.93 4.38 -8.33
N ASN A 5 -1.48 5.22 -9.20
CA ASN A 5 -2.88 5.61 -9.12
C ASN A 5 -3.82 4.45 -9.47
N VAL A 6 -3.47 3.62 -10.43
CA VAL A 6 -4.27 2.45 -10.81
C VAL A 6 -4.30 1.42 -9.69
N PHE A 7 -3.15 1.07 -9.12
CA PHE A 7 -3.08 0.12 -8.00
C PHE A 7 -3.77 0.67 -6.75
N LYS A 8 -3.59 1.96 -6.44
CA LYS A 8 -4.37 2.63 -5.39
C LYS A 8 -5.87 2.46 -5.62
N SER A 9 -6.38 2.80 -6.80
CA SER A 9 -7.80 2.67 -7.11
C SER A 9 -8.29 1.22 -6.98
N HIS A 10 -7.49 0.25 -7.41
CA HIS A 10 -7.79 -1.18 -7.26
C HIS A 10 -7.88 -1.62 -5.78
N VAL A 11 -6.99 -1.13 -4.92
CA VAL A 11 -7.05 -1.42 -3.47
C VAL A 11 -8.24 -0.70 -2.82
N ILE A 12 -8.48 0.56 -3.13
CA ILE A 12 -9.53 1.36 -2.48
C ILE A 12 -10.93 0.90 -2.89
N SER A 13 -11.14 0.43 -4.12
CA SER A 13 -12.43 -0.10 -4.57
C SER A 13 -12.89 -1.35 -3.80
N SER A 14 -11.96 -2.06 -3.13
CA SER A 14 -12.29 -3.20 -2.26
C SER A 14 -12.99 -2.83 -0.95
N ASN A 15 -13.04 -1.53 -0.61
CA ASN A 15 -13.53 -1.00 0.68
C ASN A 15 -12.74 -1.48 1.92
N LEU A 16 -11.61 -2.16 1.74
CA LEU A 16 -10.77 -2.66 2.84
C LEU A 16 -10.32 -1.55 3.80
N PHE A 17 -10.14 -0.35 3.26
CA PHE A 17 -9.63 0.84 3.94
C PHE A 17 -10.68 1.96 4.04
N SER A 18 -11.97 1.64 4.07
CA SER A 18 -13.08 2.63 4.09
C SER A 18 -13.04 3.61 5.27
N LEU A 19 -12.42 3.23 6.40
CA LEU A 19 -12.23 4.08 7.58
C LEU A 19 -10.89 4.81 7.61
N PHE A 20 -10.03 4.60 6.60
CA PHE A 20 -8.69 5.18 6.53
C PHE A 20 -8.68 6.39 5.59
N GLN A 21 -7.94 7.42 5.98
CA GLN A 21 -7.63 8.54 5.13
C GLN A 21 -6.60 8.12 4.07
N VAL A 22 -6.98 8.19 2.80
CA VAL A 22 -6.11 7.79 1.68
C VAL A 22 -5.20 8.94 1.29
N GLN A 23 -3.90 8.68 1.20
CA GLN A 23 -2.89 9.67 0.82
C GLN A 23 -1.89 9.10 -0.21
N LEU A 24 -1.21 10.01 -0.90
CA LEU A 24 -0.18 9.70 -1.88
C LEU A 24 1.14 10.32 -1.45
N HIS A 25 2.25 9.66 -1.78
CA HIS A 25 3.64 10.13 -1.66
C HIS A 25 4.17 10.36 -0.24
N GLN A 26 3.37 10.88 0.68
CA GLN A 26 3.77 11.13 2.06
C GLN A 26 2.58 11.06 2.99
N TRP A 27 2.84 10.66 4.23
CA TRP A 27 1.87 10.81 5.30
C TRP A 27 1.83 12.27 5.77
N LYS A 28 0.66 12.89 5.70
CA LYS A 28 0.35 14.18 6.30
C LYS A 28 -0.69 13.99 7.39
N ASP A 29 -0.23 14.02 8.64
CA ASP A 29 -1.10 14.00 9.82
C ASP A 29 -1.93 15.30 9.86
N ASN A 30 -3.24 15.17 10.13
CA ASN A 30 -4.12 16.32 10.31
C ASN A 30 -4.13 16.82 11.76
N GLY A 31 -3.38 16.17 12.65
CA GLY A 31 -3.31 16.48 14.08
C GLY A 31 -4.30 15.68 14.93
N ASP A 32 -5.29 15.02 14.33
CA ASP A 32 -6.20 14.13 15.02
C ASP A 32 -5.54 12.76 15.26
N LYS A 33 -5.51 12.37 16.53
CA LYS A 33 -4.92 11.10 17.00
C LYS A 33 -5.85 9.90 16.79
N LYS A 34 -7.11 10.13 16.39
CA LYS A 34 -8.10 9.09 16.06
C LYS A 34 -8.04 8.66 14.60
N SER A 35 -7.56 9.54 13.72
CA SER A 35 -7.47 9.28 12.28
C SER A 35 -6.46 8.16 11.97
N GLN A 36 -6.85 7.28 11.05
CA GLN A 36 -6.01 6.23 10.47
C GLN A 36 -5.68 6.58 9.03
N TYR A 37 -4.54 6.13 8.50
CA TYR A 37 -4.08 6.51 7.17
C TYR A 37 -3.56 5.32 6.37
N ILE A 38 -3.78 5.36 5.07
CA ILE A 38 -3.10 4.51 4.10
C ILE A 38 -2.40 5.40 3.09
N VAL A 39 -1.10 5.20 2.90
CA VAL A 39 -0.27 6.03 2.04
C VAL A 39 0.34 5.17 0.95
N PHE A 40 0.13 5.55 -0.31
CA PHE A 40 0.70 4.87 -1.46
C PHE A 40 1.87 5.68 -2.02
N GLN A 41 3.01 5.02 -2.24
CA GLN A 41 4.25 5.67 -2.67
C GLN A 41 4.93 4.83 -3.76
N ASN A 42 5.48 5.49 -4.77
CA ASN A 42 6.40 4.82 -5.69
C ASN A 42 7.70 4.50 -4.95
N ASN A 43 8.25 3.33 -5.22
CA ASN A 43 9.53 2.86 -4.69
C ASN A 43 10.49 2.45 -5.82
N GLY A 44 10.43 3.15 -6.96
CA GLY A 44 11.23 2.86 -8.14
C GLY A 44 10.68 1.71 -8.97
N GLY A 45 11.58 1.01 -9.64
CA GLY A 45 11.25 -0.04 -10.60
C GLY A 45 12.41 -0.32 -11.55
N THR A 46 12.16 -1.13 -12.56
CA THR A 46 13.11 -1.35 -13.66
C THR A 46 12.95 -0.29 -14.76
N PRO A 47 13.93 -0.15 -15.67
CA PRO A 47 13.82 0.78 -16.79
C PRO A 47 12.62 0.48 -17.69
N ILE A 48 11.83 1.51 -17.98
CA ILE A 48 10.65 1.47 -18.86
C ILE A 48 11.13 1.59 -20.31
N ARG A 49 10.75 0.63 -21.16
CA ARG A 49 11.12 0.56 -22.58
C ARG A 49 9.96 0.00 -23.40
N ASP A 50 9.74 0.57 -24.58
CA ASP A 50 8.68 0.12 -25.47
C ASP A 50 8.87 -1.33 -25.91
N GLY A 51 7.78 -2.10 -25.88
CA GLY A 51 7.78 -3.50 -26.33
C GLY A 51 8.51 -4.48 -25.40
N LEU A 52 8.89 -4.05 -24.18
CA LEU A 52 9.50 -4.90 -23.16
C LEU A 52 8.77 -4.74 -21.82
N SER A 53 8.60 -5.87 -21.12
CA SER A 53 8.05 -5.88 -19.77
C SER A 53 8.93 -5.09 -18.80
N SER A 54 8.30 -4.48 -17.80
CA SER A 54 8.93 -3.68 -16.76
C SER A 54 8.31 -3.98 -15.40
N GLU A 55 8.98 -3.52 -14.36
CA GLU A 55 8.57 -3.71 -12.98
C GLU A 55 8.41 -2.35 -12.33
N SER A 56 7.34 -2.18 -11.57
CA SER A 56 7.13 -0.99 -10.74
C SER A 56 6.98 -1.42 -9.29
N TYR A 57 7.75 -0.78 -8.42
CA TYR A 57 7.72 -1.05 -6.99
C TYR A 57 6.88 0.01 -6.30
N ILE A 58 5.95 -0.43 -5.45
CA ILE A 58 5.04 0.45 -4.71
C ILE A 58 5.12 0.08 -3.23
N THR A 59 5.28 1.09 -2.39
CA THR A 59 5.18 0.97 -0.94
C THR A 59 3.80 1.44 -0.49
N ILE A 60 3.15 0.63 0.34
CA ILE A 60 1.91 1.00 1.03
C ILE A 60 2.20 1.06 2.52
N SER A 61 2.12 2.25 3.09
CA SER A 61 2.22 2.48 4.53
C SER A 61 0.83 2.50 5.15
N ILE A 62 0.59 1.64 6.14
CA ILE A 62 -0.65 1.61 6.93
C ILE A 62 -0.33 2.20 8.29
N ILE A 63 -1.05 3.25 8.69
CA ILE A 63 -0.85 3.98 9.94
C ILE A 63 -2.14 3.91 10.76
N GLY A 64 -2.03 3.39 11.98
CA GLY A 64 -3.13 3.29 12.92
C GLY A 64 -3.43 4.61 13.62
N SER A 65 -4.52 4.61 14.38
CA SER A 65 -4.77 5.67 15.35
C SER A 65 -3.88 5.46 16.58
N ALA A 66 -3.69 6.50 17.39
CA ALA A 66 -2.97 6.36 18.68
C ALA A 66 -3.76 5.53 19.70
N GLN A 67 -5.05 5.29 19.45
CA GLN A 67 -5.97 4.59 20.35
C GLN A 67 -6.15 3.10 19.96
N SER A 68 -5.81 2.71 18.72
CA SER A 68 -6.08 1.37 18.17
C SER A 68 -4.98 0.83 17.26
N GLY A 69 -3.83 0.48 17.85
CA GLY A 69 -2.70 -0.11 17.11
C GLY A 69 -2.98 -1.49 16.49
N TYR A 70 -3.83 -2.32 17.12
CA TYR A 70 -4.08 -3.71 16.66
C TYR A 70 -4.69 -3.82 15.26
N SER A 71 -5.40 -2.78 14.80
CA SER A 71 -6.03 -2.79 13.47
C SER A 71 -5.03 -2.80 12.31
N VAL A 72 -3.81 -2.28 12.52
CA VAL A 72 -2.80 -2.13 11.46
C VAL A 72 -2.29 -3.49 10.98
N ALA A 73 -1.96 -4.39 11.90
CA ALA A 73 -1.48 -5.74 11.57
C ALA A 73 -2.56 -6.57 10.87
N THR A 74 -3.81 -6.48 11.33
CA THR A 74 -4.94 -7.13 10.65
C THR A 74 -5.10 -6.58 9.23
N LYS A 75 -5.11 -5.26 9.05
CA LYS A 75 -5.24 -4.63 7.72
C LYS A 75 -4.09 -4.95 6.78
N ALA A 76 -2.86 -5.07 7.30
CA ALA A 76 -1.72 -5.49 6.51
C ALA A 76 -1.91 -6.91 5.95
N ASN A 77 -2.36 -7.85 6.79
CA ASN A 77 -2.68 -9.20 6.36
C ASN A 77 -3.84 -9.24 5.37
N GLU A 78 -4.93 -8.51 5.64
CA GLU A 78 -6.08 -8.43 4.72
C GLU A 78 -5.68 -7.87 3.35
N LEU A 79 -4.77 -6.90 3.29
CA LEU A 79 -4.26 -6.35 2.03
C LEU A 79 -3.40 -7.37 1.27
N ILE A 80 -2.53 -8.10 1.97
CA ILE A 80 -1.74 -9.18 1.34
C ILE A 80 -2.69 -10.25 0.78
N GLU A 81 -3.69 -10.68 1.54
CA GLU A 81 -4.67 -11.67 1.08
C GLU A 81 -5.53 -11.14 -0.08
N PHE A 82 -5.89 -9.86 -0.06
CA PHE A 82 -6.58 -9.22 -1.18
C PHE A 82 -5.72 -9.25 -2.44
N VAL A 83 -4.45 -8.87 -2.37
CA VAL A 83 -3.53 -8.90 -3.51
C VAL A 83 -3.32 -10.34 -3.99
N LYS A 84 -3.11 -11.30 -3.09
CA LYS A 84 -2.97 -12.72 -3.46
C LYS A 84 -4.18 -13.26 -4.23
N LYS A 85 -5.39 -12.87 -3.84
CA LYS A 85 -6.64 -13.28 -4.53
C LYS A 85 -6.86 -12.55 -5.85
N ASN A 86 -6.26 -11.38 -6.04
CA ASN A 86 -6.43 -10.50 -7.20
C ASN A 86 -5.07 -10.20 -7.88
N ALA A 87 -4.18 -11.19 -7.93
CA ALA A 87 -2.79 -10.98 -8.34
C ALA A 87 -2.65 -10.67 -9.85
N ILE A 88 -3.58 -11.17 -10.68
CA ILE A 88 -3.60 -10.90 -12.12
C ILE A 88 -4.66 -9.82 -12.37
N THR A 89 -4.23 -8.69 -12.94
CA THR A 89 -5.09 -7.53 -13.22
C THR A 89 -4.89 -7.05 -14.65
N GLU A 90 -5.78 -6.17 -15.12
CA GLU A 90 -5.65 -5.52 -16.43
C GLU A 90 -4.37 -4.68 -16.57
N PHE A 91 -3.76 -4.26 -15.46
CA PHE A 91 -2.58 -3.42 -15.43
C PHE A 91 -1.29 -4.18 -15.05
N GLY A 92 -1.36 -5.50 -14.93
CA GLY A 92 -0.19 -6.35 -14.68
C GLY A 92 -0.40 -7.40 -13.59
N TYR A 93 0.69 -8.08 -13.28
CA TYR A 93 0.79 -9.06 -12.20
C TYR A 93 1.34 -8.41 -10.92
N ILE A 94 0.63 -8.54 -9.81
CA ILE A 94 0.96 -7.92 -8.52
C ILE A 94 1.44 -8.98 -7.53
N GLU A 95 2.58 -8.72 -6.89
CA GLU A 95 3.11 -9.55 -5.81
C GLU A 95 3.52 -8.70 -4.60
N ASN A 96 3.41 -9.28 -3.40
CA ASN A 96 4.00 -8.73 -2.18
C ASN A 96 5.45 -9.23 -2.05
N MET A 97 6.40 -8.32 -1.81
CA MET A 97 7.84 -8.61 -1.87
C MET A 97 8.49 -8.91 -0.52
N GLY A 98 7.75 -8.94 0.59
CA GLY A 98 8.38 -9.00 1.92
C GLY A 98 7.53 -9.64 3.03
N GLY A 99 6.40 -10.24 2.69
CA GLY A 99 5.43 -10.71 3.66
C GLY A 99 4.87 -9.60 4.53
N VAL A 100 4.61 -9.93 5.79
CA VAL A 100 4.14 -9.02 6.83
C VAL A 100 5.35 -8.46 7.58
N PRO A 101 5.64 -7.14 7.52
CA PRO A 101 6.78 -6.55 8.21
C PRO A 101 6.54 -6.48 9.73
N THR A 102 7.59 -6.22 10.50
CA THR A 102 7.44 -5.86 11.92
C THR A 102 6.81 -4.47 12.06
N PRO A 103 5.89 -4.25 13.01
CA PRO A 103 5.33 -2.93 13.27
C PRO A 103 6.39 -1.95 13.82
N ILE A 104 6.31 -0.70 13.37
CA ILE A 104 7.11 0.43 13.86
C ILE A 104 6.17 1.42 14.54
N PHE A 105 6.54 1.93 15.71
CA PHE A 105 5.74 2.92 16.43
C PHE A 105 6.32 4.31 16.24
N THR A 106 5.43 5.28 16.01
CA THR A 106 5.77 6.70 16.01
C THR A 106 5.96 7.23 17.42
N SER A 107 6.53 8.43 17.57
CA SER A 107 6.71 9.08 18.87
C SER A 107 5.40 9.39 19.60
N ASP A 108 4.28 9.49 18.87
CA ASP A 108 2.93 9.65 19.42
C ASP A 108 2.16 8.33 19.54
N ASN A 109 2.88 7.20 19.55
CA ASN A 109 2.36 5.85 19.79
C ASN A 109 1.36 5.32 18.74
N ARG A 110 1.47 5.76 17.49
CA ARG A 110 0.73 5.15 16.37
C ARG A 110 1.54 4.00 15.80
N MET A 111 0.90 2.84 15.65
CA MET A 111 1.50 1.71 14.94
C MET A 111 1.54 1.98 13.44
N THR A 112 2.65 1.66 12.79
CA THR A 112 2.84 1.75 11.35
C THR A 112 3.41 0.45 10.80
N MET A 113 2.97 0.08 9.60
CA MET A 113 3.52 -1.05 8.85
C MET A 113 3.66 -0.68 7.38
N GLN A 114 4.80 -1.03 6.78
CA GLN A 114 5.10 -0.72 5.38
C GLN A 114 5.19 -2.00 4.56
N LEU A 115 4.24 -2.17 3.65
CA LEU A 115 4.21 -3.27 2.71
C LEU A 115 4.86 -2.84 1.40
N GLN A 116 5.65 -3.73 0.81
CA GLN A 116 6.22 -3.52 -0.52
C GLN A 116 5.56 -4.45 -1.53
N PHE A 117 5.20 -3.89 -2.67
CA PHE A 117 4.58 -4.59 -3.78
C PHE A 117 5.38 -4.35 -5.06
N ARG A 118 5.42 -5.38 -5.89
CA ARG A 118 5.93 -5.31 -7.26
C ARG A 118 4.79 -5.57 -8.22
N ILE A 119 4.72 -4.75 -9.26
CA ILE A 119 3.82 -4.91 -10.38
C ILE A 119 4.67 -5.19 -11.61
N VAL A 120 4.51 -6.36 -12.20
CA VAL A 120 5.09 -6.70 -13.51
C VAL A 120 4.07 -6.36 -14.58
N HIS A 121 4.46 -5.51 -15.53
CA HIS A 121 3.57 -4.98 -16.56
C HIS A 121 4.31 -4.83 -17.90
N ASP A 122 3.55 -4.86 -18.98
CA ASP A 122 4.07 -4.58 -20.33
C ASP A 122 3.86 -3.09 -20.66
N ASN A 123 4.79 -2.52 -21.42
CA ASN A 123 4.74 -1.11 -21.85
C ASN A 123 4.14 -0.96 -23.24
#